data_AF-A0A844YHF1-F1
#
_entry.id   AF-A0A844YHF1-F1
#
_cell.length_a   1.000
_cell.length_b   1.000
_cell.length_c   1.000
_cell.angle_alpha   90.00
_cell.angle_beta   90.00
_cell.angle_gamma   90.00
#
_symmetry.space_group_name_H-M   'P 1'
#
loop_
_entity.id
_entity.type
_entity.pdbx_description
1 polymer ?
#
loop_
_entity_poly.entity_id
_entity_poly.type
_entity_poly.pdbx_seq_one_letter_code
_entity_poly.pdbx_strand_id
1 'polypeptide(L)'
;MAQLPTPEDPPAFLKELQRHDFLAFLDRAWLHIRGGQLLSPNWHIAAIGYQLHRVAAGDTRRLMVNLPPRNGKSIIISIAWIAWMLGRDPTLNFVCVSYSNELSGKLARDCLSLIQSAWYRELFPGTVISQRRSASYDFETTRGGGRLSTSVQGTLTGRGGDILVLDDLIKPEDANSEVVREAVNEWYRSTLVSRLNDKSSGAIICVMQRLHQYDICGMLLETGGWDHLSLPAIAPEDARLPLLGGKLHTRKPGDILHPERESLATLEDQRAQMGSSAFAAQYLQDPIPAEGNVFKHDWLRTSPPDLEPYGFGEIIQSWDTAKKTGQRNDYSVCITVLLRQKEIHIIDVWRGRREFPDLRRKLVELARLHMARTLLVEDKGSGEEMIQTLRSEHNQGVPLPIPRTPTLDKFARAQGVSSMVEAGQLFLPAEAHWLAEFKSELLGFPNARHDDQVDAFTQLLDYVRRRWSMQTAAPAGGTVFALEADGSVKAYGEDAEIFNEHGIDAFDGDPWSGLY
;
A
#
# COMPACT_ATOMS: atom_id res chain seq x y z
N MET A 1 29.12 -32.53 7.24
CA MET A 1 29.64 -31.17 6.99
C MET A 1 30.90 -31.32 6.17
N ALA A 2 30.94 -30.82 4.93
CA ALA A 2 32.21 -30.69 4.22
C ALA A 2 33.11 -29.74 5.03
N GLN A 3 34.39 -30.07 5.20
CA GLN A 3 35.35 -29.16 5.81
C GLN A 3 35.43 -27.92 4.92
N LEU A 4 35.11 -26.74 5.47
CA LEU A 4 35.31 -25.48 4.75
C LEU A 4 36.80 -25.39 4.37
N PRO A 5 37.14 -25.04 3.12
CA PRO A 5 38.53 -24.88 2.70
C PRO A 5 39.24 -23.86 3.59
N THR A 6 40.54 -24.05 3.80
CA THR A 6 41.37 -23.10 4.55
C THR A 6 41.37 -21.72 3.86
N PRO A 7 41.57 -20.61 4.59
CA PRO A 7 41.51 -19.23 4.05
C PRO A 7 42.54 -18.87 2.97
N GLU A 8 43.33 -19.83 2.49
CA GLU A 8 44.45 -19.64 1.56
C GLU A 8 43.99 -19.39 0.11
N ASP A 9 42.72 -19.67 -0.23
CA ASP A 9 42.06 -19.29 -1.49
C ASP A 9 40.75 -18.54 -1.20
N PRO A 10 40.80 -17.19 -1.05
CA PRO A 10 39.62 -16.40 -0.71
C PRO A 10 38.45 -16.53 -1.70
N PRO A 11 38.66 -16.55 -3.04
CA PRO A 11 37.59 -16.85 -4.01
C PRO A 11 36.93 -18.22 -3.80
N ALA A 12 37.70 -19.29 -3.59
CA ALA A 12 37.13 -20.61 -3.35
C ALA A 12 36.37 -20.67 -2.02
N PHE A 13 36.93 -20.07 -0.96
CA PHE A 13 36.27 -19.95 0.34
C PHE A 13 34.93 -19.21 0.24
N LEU A 14 34.89 -18.08 -0.48
CA LEU A 14 33.66 -17.31 -0.66
C LEU A 14 32.59 -18.12 -1.42
N LYS A 15 32.97 -18.87 -2.47
CA LYS A 15 32.03 -19.75 -3.17
C LYS A 15 31.45 -20.81 -2.24
N GLU A 16 32.30 -21.45 -1.44
CA GLU A 16 31.83 -22.48 -0.51
C GLU A 16 30.95 -21.88 0.61
N LEU A 17 31.32 -20.71 1.12
CA LEU A 17 30.50 -19.96 2.06
C LEU A 17 29.13 -19.63 1.46
N GLN A 18 29.06 -19.16 0.21
CA GLN A 18 27.80 -18.87 -0.48
C GLN A 18 26.91 -20.11 -0.68
N ARG A 19 27.49 -21.32 -0.76
CA ARG A 19 26.71 -22.58 -0.83
C ARG A 19 26.06 -22.96 0.50
N HIS A 20 26.70 -22.60 1.61
CA HIS A 20 26.32 -23.07 2.95
C HIS A 20 25.70 -21.99 3.85
N ASP A 21 25.97 -20.72 3.56
CA ASP A 21 25.46 -19.56 4.28
C ASP A 21 24.56 -18.72 3.37
N PHE A 22 23.29 -18.61 3.74
CA PHE A 22 22.31 -17.87 2.97
C PHE A 22 22.59 -16.37 2.94
N LEU A 23 23.14 -15.76 4.00
CA LEU A 23 23.42 -14.32 4.02
C LEU A 23 24.57 -13.98 3.07
N ALA A 24 25.62 -14.82 3.02
CA ALA A 24 26.70 -14.67 2.06
C ALA A 24 26.20 -14.81 0.60
N PHE A 25 25.25 -15.72 0.35
CA PHE A 25 24.59 -15.82 -0.95
C PHE A 25 23.73 -14.59 -1.25
N LEU A 26 22.97 -14.12 -0.26
CA LEU A 26 22.05 -12.99 -0.38
C LEU A 26 22.76 -11.71 -0.82
N ASP A 27 23.94 -11.40 -0.28
CA ASP A 27 24.71 -10.22 -0.68
C ASP A 27 24.98 -10.18 -2.20
N ARG A 28 25.37 -11.33 -2.77
CA ARG A 28 25.61 -11.46 -4.21
C ARG A 28 24.31 -11.51 -5.02
N ALA A 29 23.30 -12.20 -4.52
CA ALA A 29 21.97 -12.26 -5.14
C ALA A 29 21.31 -10.88 -5.21
N TRP A 30 21.45 -10.07 -4.16
CA TRP A 30 20.89 -8.73 -4.07
C TRP A 30 21.44 -7.81 -5.15
N LEU A 31 22.77 -7.83 -5.36
CA LEU A 31 23.43 -7.10 -6.44
C LEU A 31 22.85 -7.45 -7.81
N HIS A 32 22.60 -8.74 -8.08
CA HIS A 32 21.99 -9.19 -9.34
C HIS A 32 20.55 -8.68 -9.48
N ILE A 33 19.73 -8.87 -8.44
CA ILE A 33 18.30 -8.52 -8.46
C ILE A 33 18.08 -7.00 -8.54
N ARG A 34 18.96 -6.21 -7.94
CA ARG A 34 18.85 -4.74 -7.82
C ARG A 34 19.75 -3.97 -8.78
N GLY A 35 20.25 -4.62 -9.83
CA GLY A 35 21.00 -3.95 -10.90
C GLY A 35 22.29 -3.30 -10.41
N GLY A 36 23.02 -3.94 -9.49
CA GLY A 36 24.28 -3.46 -8.94
C GLY A 36 24.17 -2.64 -7.65
N GLN A 37 22.96 -2.37 -7.16
CA GLN A 37 22.79 -1.71 -5.85
C GLN A 37 23.20 -2.68 -4.72
N LEU A 38 24.10 -2.23 -3.84
CA LEU A 38 24.52 -3.01 -2.67
C LEU A 38 23.37 -3.16 -1.66
N LEU A 39 23.36 -4.30 -0.97
CA LEU A 39 22.47 -4.51 0.18
C LEU A 39 22.96 -3.63 1.33
N SER A 40 22.08 -2.77 1.85
CA SER A 40 22.39 -2.04 3.08
C SER A 40 22.34 -3.03 4.25
N PRO A 41 23.47 -3.26 4.95
CA PRO A 41 23.54 -4.26 6.00
C PRO A 41 22.74 -3.80 7.22
N ASN A 42 21.96 -4.71 7.80
CA ASN A 42 21.25 -4.45 9.04
C ASN A 42 20.88 -5.78 9.74
N TRP A 43 20.74 -5.74 11.06
CA TRP A 43 20.54 -6.93 11.90
C TRP A 43 19.25 -7.70 11.55
N HIS A 44 18.20 -7.01 11.07
CA HIS A 44 16.92 -7.65 10.75
C HIS A 44 17.04 -8.65 9.59
N ILE A 45 17.99 -8.42 8.66
CA ILE A 45 18.30 -9.34 7.56
C ILE A 45 18.84 -10.65 8.14
N ALA A 46 19.73 -10.57 9.14
CA ALA A 46 20.24 -11.74 9.84
C ALA A 46 19.18 -12.45 10.69
N ALA A 47 18.20 -11.72 11.25
CA ALA A 47 17.07 -12.30 11.96
C ALA A 47 16.14 -13.09 11.00
N ILE A 48 15.87 -12.55 9.81
CA ILE A 48 15.14 -13.27 8.76
C ILE A 48 15.93 -14.51 8.33
N GLY A 49 17.24 -14.35 8.08
CA GLY A 49 18.14 -15.45 7.72
C GLY A 49 18.17 -16.58 8.76
N TYR A 50 18.13 -16.25 10.05
CA TYR A 50 18.02 -17.22 11.14
C TYR A 50 16.75 -18.07 11.03
N GLN A 51 15.58 -17.43 10.87
CA GLN A 51 14.31 -18.17 10.74
C GLN A 51 14.27 -19.02 9.46
N LEU A 52 14.80 -18.50 8.36
CA LEU A 52 14.90 -19.25 7.11
C LEU A 52 15.84 -20.45 7.21
N HIS A 53 16.90 -20.37 8.02
CA HIS A 53 17.75 -21.51 8.34
C HIS A 53 16.99 -22.59 9.13
N ARG A 54 16.16 -22.19 10.10
CA ARG A 54 15.30 -23.13 10.84
C ARG A 54 14.31 -23.84 9.92
N VAL A 55 13.75 -23.13 8.95
CA VAL A 55 12.89 -23.76 7.93
C VAL A 55 13.68 -24.74 7.06
N ALA A 56 14.85 -24.33 6.56
CA ALA A 56 15.71 -25.19 5.75
C ALA A 56 16.20 -26.45 6.49
N ALA A 57 16.38 -26.37 7.81
CA ALA A 57 16.75 -27.49 8.68
C ALA A 57 15.56 -28.38 9.07
N GLY A 58 14.32 -27.93 8.85
CA GLY A 58 13.10 -28.62 9.27
C GLY A 58 12.70 -28.40 10.72
N ASP A 59 13.39 -27.51 11.45
CA ASP A 59 13.10 -27.11 12.84
C ASP A 59 11.82 -26.28 12.93
N THR A 60 11.49 -25.54 11.87
CA THR A 60 10.27 -24.74 11.75
C THR A 60 9.53 -25.11 10.46
N ARG A 61 8.25 -25.47 10.56
CA ARG A 61 7.40 -25.78 9.40
C ARG A 61 6.34 -24.73 9.10
N ARG A 62 6.10 -23.80 10.02
CA ARG A 62 5.11 -22.73 9.90
C ARG A 62 5.77 -21.44 10.38
N LEU A 63 6.18 -20.61 9.43
CA LEU A 63 6.90 -19.38 9.71
C LEU A 63 6.08 -18.18 9.24
N MET A 64 5.81 -17.25 10.14
CA MET A 64 5.21 -15.95 9.84
C MET A 64 6.27 -14.87 10.01
N VAL A 65 6.40 -14.01 9.01
CA VAL A 65 7.34 -12.88 9.03
C VAL A 65 6.58 -11.59 8.71
N ASN A 66 6.45 -10.74 9.73
CA ASN A 66 5.85 -9.42 9.60
C ASN A 66 6.89 -8.32 9.65
N LEU A 67 6.98 -7.52 8.59
CA LEU A 67 7.86 -6.36 8.52
C LEU A 67 7.30 -5.25 7.62
N PRO A 68 7.66 -3.98 7.87
CA PRO A 68 7.17 -2.86 7.10
C PRO A 68 7.47 -2.94 5.59
N PRO A 69 6.70 -2.22 4.76
CA PRO A 69 6.97 -2.08 3.34
C PRO A 69 8.42 -1.68 3.06
N ARG A 70 8.88 -2.02 1.85
CA ARG A 70 10.22 -1.70 1.34
C ARG A 70 11.40 -2.30 2.12
N ASN A 71 11.25 -3.03 3.22
CA ASN A 71 12.35 -3.65 3.97
C ASN A 71 12.88 -4.99 3.38
N GLY A 72 12.73 -5.21 2.06
CA GLY A 72 13.40 -6.31 1.34
C GLY A 72 12.75 -7.69 1.46
N LYS A 73 11.63 -7.82 2.18
CA LYS A 73 10.97 -9.09 2.50
C LYS A 73 10.80 -10.07 1.32
N SER A 74 10.18 -9.61 0.23
CA SER A 74 9.90 -10.42 -0.96
C SER A 74 11.18 -10.77 -1.74
N ILE A 75 12.20 -9.90 -1.70
CA ILE A 75 13.50 -10.18 -2.33
C ILE A 75 14.25 -11.26 -1.55
N ILE A 76 14.29 -11.13 -0.23
CA ILE A 76 15.01 -12.07 0.64
C ILE A 76 14.34 -13.44 0.59
N ILE A 77 13.03 -13.51 0.83
CA ILE A 77 12.30 -14.77 1.01
C ILE A 77 11.86 -15.36 -0.33
N SER A 78 11.14 -14.58 -1.14
CA SER A 78 10.47 -15.09 -2.34
C SER A 78 11.34 -15.10 -3.59
N ILE A 79 12.59 -14.63 -3.53
CA ILE A 79 13.53 -14.66 -4.66
C ILE A 79 14.83 -15.35 -4.24
N ALA A 80 15.62 -14.69 -3.38
CA ALA A 80 16.97 -15.12 -3.07
C ALA A 80 16.99 -16.45 -2.31
N TRP A 81 16.14 -16.61 -1.28
CA TRP A 81 16.13 -17.82 -0.48
C TRP A 81 15.64 -19.04 -1.25
N ILE A 82 14.60 -18.88 -2.09
CA ILE A 82 14.12 -19.96 -2.97
C ILE A 82 15.22 -20.39 -3.95
N ALA A 83 15.90 -19.42 -4.59
CA ALA A 83 17.01 -19.73 -5.48
C ALA A 83 18.11 -20.48 -4.73
N TRP A 84 18.51 -20.02 -3.54
CA TRP A 84 19.52 -20.70 -2.73
C TRP A 84 19.12 -22.13 -2.35
N MET A 85 17.87 -22.36 -1.92
CA MET A 85 17.35 -23.69 -1.61
C MET A 85 17.36 -24.62 -2.82
N LEU A 86 16.94 -24.14 -4.01
CA LEU A 86 17.02 -24.91 -5.25
C LEU A 86 18.45 -25.17 -5.72
N GLY A 87 19.39 -24.27 -5.38
CA GLY A 87 20.82 -24.45 -5.62
C GLY A 87 21.39 -25.60 -4.81
N ARG A 88 20.96 -25.72 -3.56
CA ARG A 88 21.37 -26.79 -2.63
C ARG A 88 20.66 -28.11 -2.89
N ASP A 89 19.37 -28.05 -3.17
CA ASP A 89 18.54 -29.20 -3.48
C ASP A 89 17.60 -28.89 -4.66
N PRO A 90 18.01 -29.26 -5.89
CA PRO A 90 17.19 -29.04 -7.08
C PRO A 90 15.98 -29.97 -7.17
N THR A 91 15.70 -30.82 -6.17
CA THR A 91 14.48 -31.67 -6.14
C THR A 91 13.30 -31.00 -5.43
N LEU A 92 13.55 -29.90 -4.71
CA LEU A 92 12.51 -29.18 -3.97
C LEU A 92 11.52 -28.47 -4.89
N ASN A 93 10.24 -28.57 -4.56
CA ASN A 93 9.14 -27.91 -5.25
C ASN A 93 8.58 -26.76 -4.40
N PHE A 94 8.57 -25.56 -4.96
CA PHE A 94 8.02 -24.36 -4.33
C PHE A 94 6.69 -23.97 -4.97
N VAL A 95 5.71 -23.58 -4.15
CA VAL A 95 4.51 -22.88 -4.61
C VAL A 95 4.48 -21.50 -3.98
N CYS A 96 4.52 -20.47 -4.82
CA CYS A 96 4.53 -19.07 -4.42
C CYS A 96 3.19 -18.41 -4.77
N VAL A 97 2.59 -17.74 -3.80
CA VAL A 97 1.30 -17.07 -3.99
C VAL A 97 1.36 -15.63 -3.49
N SER A 98 0.83 -14.72 -4.28
CA SER A 98 0.66 -13.30 -3.93
C SER A 98 -0.77 -12.81 -4.25
N TYR A 99 -1.13 -11.60 -3.83
CA TYR A 99 -2.46 -11.04 -4.11
C TYR A 99 -2.77 -10.91 -5.61
N SER A 100 -1.76 -10.76 -6.49
CA SER A 100 -1.96 -10.64 -7.95
C SER A 100 -0.99 -11.51 -8.74
N ASN A 101 -1.43 -11.90 -9.94
CA ASN A 101 -0.60 -12.62 -10.91
C ASN A 101 0.59 -11.77 -11.39
N GLU A 102 0.43 -10.45 -11.44
CA GLU A 102 1.49 -9.53 -11.85
C GLU A 102 2.66 -9.54 -10.86
N LEU A 103 2.37 -9.36 -9.56
CA LEU A 103 3.39 -9.38 -8.51
C LEU A 103 4.04 -10.77 -8.43
N SER A 104 3.23 -11.83 -8.38
CA SER A 104 3.72 -13.20 -8.33
C SER A 104 4.62 -13.54 -9.53
N GLY A 105 4.20 -13.14 -10.73
CA GLY A 105 4.96 -13.33 -11.96
C GLY A 105 6.27 -12.52 -11.99
N LYS A 106 6.28 -11.30 -11.45
CA LYS A 106 7.52 -10.50 -11.32
C LYS A 106 8.54 -11.22 -10.43
N LEU A 107 8.12 -11.64 -9.23
CA LEU A 107 9.00 -12.36 -8.29
C LEU A 107 9.55 -13.65 -8.91
N ALA A 108 8.72 -14.35 -9.71
CA ALA A 108 9.13 -15.56 -10.40
C ALA A 108 10.16 -15.30 -11.51
N ARG A 109 9.97 -14.24 -12.31
CA ARG A 109 10.95 -13.78 -13.32
C ARG A 109 12.28 -13.41 -12.68
N ASP A 110 12.26 -12.64 -11.60
CA ASP A 110 13.48 -12.21 -10.90
C ASP A 110 14.24 -13.43 -10.32
N CYS A 111 13.52 -14.41 -9.77
CA CYS A 111 14.08 -15.67 -9.29
C CYS A 111 14.69 -16.52 -10.42
N LEU A 112 13.99 -16.66 -11.54
CA LEU A 112 14.49 -17.42 -12.68
C LEU A 112 15.72 -16.75 -13.30
N SER A 113 15.71 -15.41 -13.44
CA SER A 113 16.86 -14.63 -13.91
C SER A 113 18.09 -14.83 -13.03
N LEU A 114 17.92 -14.81 -11.70
CA LEU A 114 18.98 -15.12 -10.74
C LEU A 114 19.55 -16.53 -10.97
N ILE A 115 18.70 -17.55 -11.09
CA ILE A 115 19.11 -18.95 -11.31
C ILE A 115 19.84 -19.13 -12.65
N GLN A 116 19.43 -18.41 -13.69
CA GLN A 116 20.03 -18.48 -15.02
C GLN A 116 21.33 -17.66 -15.15
N SER A 117 21.67 -16.82 -14.18
CA SER A 117 22.92 -16.05 -14.18
C SER A 117 24.15 -16.97 -14.26
N ALA A 118 25.22 -16.47 -14.88
CA ALA A 118 26.46 -17.25 -15.03
C ALA A 118 27.04 -17.65 -13.68
N TRP A 119 27.02 -16.73 -12.71
CA TRP A 119 27.58 -16.98 -11.39
C TRP A 119 26.76 -17.96 -10.56
N TYR A 120 25.44 -17.95 -10.68
CA TYR A 120 24.61 -18.94 -9.99
C TYR A 120 24.87 -20.34 -10.55
N ARG A 121 24.97 -20.47 -11.88
CA ARG A 121 25.30 -21.75 -12.53
C ARG A 121 26.68 -22.27 -12.17
N GLU A 122 27.66 -21.38 -12.00
CA GLU A 122 28.98 -21.72 -11.48
C GLU A 122 28.91 -22.18 -10.02
N LEU A 123 28.09 -21.50 -9.20
CA LEU A 123 27.94 -21.82 -7.79
C LEU A 123 27.21 -23.16 -7.58
N PHE A 124 26.14 -23.41 -8.33
CA PHE A 124 25.27 -24.58 -8.24
C PHE A 124 25.13 -25.31 -9.58
N PRO A 125 26.20 -25.98 -10.07
CA PRO A 125 26.18 -26.64 -11.39
C PRO A 125 25.17 -27.79 -11.50
N GLY A 126 24.70 -28.35 -10.37
CA GLY A 126 23.68 -29.39 -10.32
C GLY A 126 22.24 -28.89 -10.51
N THR A 127 22.01 -27.57 -10.49
CA THR A 127 20.69 -26.97 -10.64
C THR A 127 20.51 -26.46 -12.06
N VAL A 128 19.99 -27.33 -12.93
CA VAL A 128 19.75 -27.02 -14.34
C VAL A 128 18.26 -26.89 -14.59
N ILE A 129 17.83 -25.78 -15.20
CA ILE A 129 16.42 -25.57 -15.59
C ILE A 129 16.07 -26.45 -16.81
N SER A 130 14.96 -27.17 -16.71
CA SER A 130 14.42 -28.01 -17.76
C SER A 130 13.91 -27.18 -18.94
N GLN A 131 14.28 -27.54 -20.16
CA GLN A 131 13.73 -26.92 -21.37
C GLN A 131 12.25 -27.26 -21.60
N ARG A 132 11.76 -28.36 -21.01
CA ARG A 132 10.34 -28.77 -21.15
C ARG A 132 9.40 -27.86 -20.36
N ARG A 133 9.90 -27.24 -19.30
CA ARG A 133 9.14 -26.38 -18.40
C ARG A 133 10.04 -25.26 -17.88
N SER A 134 10.03 -24.15 -18.61
CA SER A 134 10.87 -22.97 -18.36
C SER A 134 10.08 -21.66 -18.35
N ALA A 135 8.75 -21.74 -18.26
CA ALA A 135 7.90 -20.55 -18.16
C ALA A 135 8.25 -19.80 -16.87
N SER A 136 8.30 -18.48 -16.93
CA SER A 136 8.75 -17.68 -15.79
C SER A 136 7.93 -17.90 -14.52
N TYR A 137 6.63 -18.14 -14.64
CA TYR A 137 5.72 -18.41 -13.53
C TYR A 137 5.64 -19.90 -13.17
N ASP A 138 6.22 -20.80 -13.95
CA ASP A 138 6.16 -22.25 -13.76
C ASP A 138 7.39 -22.89 -14.42
N PHE A 139 8.48 -23.01 -13.66
CA PHE A 139 9.74 -23.61 -14.11
C PHE A 139 10.12 -24.82 -13.27
N GLU A 140 10.81 -25.76 -13.90
CA GLU A 140 11.26 -27.02 -13.29
C GLU A 140 12.76 -27.19 -13.50
N THR A 141 13.44 -27.84 -12.57
CA THR A 141 14.81 -28.31 -12.74
C THR A 141 14.80 -29.65 -13.49
N THR A 142 15.95 -30.08 -14.01
CA THR A 142 16.11 -31.42 -14.60
C THR A 142 16.02 -32.54 -13.56
N ARG A 143 15.97 -32.20 -12.26
CA ARG A 143 15.85 -33.14 -11.14
C ARG A 143 14.44 -33.18 -10.53
N GLY A 144 13.46 -32.53 -11.14
CA GLY A 144 12.04 -32.61 -10.74
C GLY A 144 11.61 -31.65 -9.63
N GLY A 145 12.51 -30.78 -9.15
CA GLY A 145 12.14 -29.63 -8.32
C GLY A 145 11.77 -28.42 -9.17
N GLY A 146 11.44 -27.30 -8.56
CA GLY A 146 11.08 -26.09 -9.30
C GLY A 146 10.26 -25.10 -8.51
N ARG A 147 9.59 -24.21 -9.24
CA ARG A 147 8.74 -23.17 -8.69
C ARG A 147 7.50 -23.00 -9.55
N LEU A 148 6.34 -23.08 -8.91
CA LEU A 148 5.05 -22.61 -9.42
C LEU A 148 4.69 -21.29 -8.74
N SER A 149 4.30 -20.28 -9.52
CA SER A 149 3.90 -18.96 -9.03
C SER A 149 2.50 -18.61 -9.53
N THR A 150 1.63 -18.22 -8.61
CA THR A 150 0.22 -17.92 -8.90
C THR A 150 -0.32 -16.86 -7.94
N SER A 151 -1.61 -16.58 -8.00
CA SER A 151 -2.30 -15.69 -7.06
C SER A 151 -3.43 -16.40 -6.32
N VAL A 152 -4.01 -15.74 -5.31
CA VAL A 152 -5.14 -16.26 -4.53
C VAL A 152 -6.30 -16.69 -5.44
N GLN A 153 -6.59 -15.91 -6.48
CA GLN A 153 -7.64 -16.20 -7.47
C GLN A 153 -7.16 -17.09 -8.62
N GLY A 154 -5.85 -17.37 -8.68
CA GLY A 154 -5.24 -18.16 -9.74
C GLY A 154 -5.48 -19.66 -9.55
N THR A 155 -5.38 -20.39 -10.66
CA THR A 155 -5.56 -21.85 -10.67
C THR A 155 -4.39 -22.54 -9.96
N LEU A 156 -4.69 -23.22 -8.85
CA LEU A 156 -3.73 -24.06 -8.10
C LEU A 156 -3.96 -25.57 -8.30
N THR A 157 -4.82 -25.95 -9.26
CA THR A 157 -5.33 -27.32 -9.39
C THR A 157 -4.24 -28.32 -9.82
N GLY A 158 -4.04 -29.35 -9.01
CA GLY A 158 -3.23 -30.53 -9.35
C GLY A 158 -1.72 -30.40 -9.14
N ARG A 159 -1.26 -29.30 -8.53
CA ARG A 159 0.17 -29.05 -8.27
C ARG A 159 0.41 -28.73 -6.80
N GLY A 160 1.35 -29.44 -6.20
CA GLY A 160 1.77 -29.24 -4.80
C GLY A 160 3.21 -28.75 -4.70
N GLY A 161 3.62 -28.44 -3.49
CA GLY A 161 4.98 -28.05 -3.16
C GLY A 161 5.43 -28.64 -1.84
N ASP A 162 6.74 -28.77 -1.68
CA ASP A 162 7.39 -29.11 -0.42
C ASP A 162 7.42 -27.88 0.51
N ILE A 163 7.52 -26.69 -0.09
CA ILE A 163 7.50 -25.40 0.61
C ILE A 163 6.54 -24.44 -0.09
N LEU A 164 5.55 -23.93 0.66
CA LEU A 164 4.61 -22.91 0.17
C LEU A 164 5.03 -21.54 0.71
N VAL A 165 5.10 -20.53 -0.15
CA VAL A 165 5.45 -19.15 0.21
C VAL A 165 4.28 -18.22 -0.13
N LEU A 166 3.76 -17.55 0.89
CA LEU A 166 2.65 -16.60 0.81
C LEU A 166 3.21 -15.19 0.98
N ASP A 167 3.31 -14.44 -0.11
CA ASP A 167 3.95 -13.12 -0.15
C ASP A 167 2.92 -12.05 -0.50
N ASP A 168 2.55 -11.25 0.50
CA ASP A 168 1.52 -10.21 0.43
C ASP A 168 0.23 -10.74 -0.23
N LEU A 169 -0.57 -11.53 0.51
CA LEU A 169 -1.81 -12.13 -0.03
C LEU A 169 -2.98 -11.16 -0.18
N ILE A 170 -2.90 -9.99 0.47
CA ILE A 170 -3.94 -8.96 0.46
C ILE A 170 -3.28 -7.65 0.02
N LYS A 171 -3.94 -6.91 -0.89
CA LYS A 171 -3.53 -5.54 -1.22
C LYS A 171 -3.87 -4.60 -0.07
N PRO A 172 -2.99 -3.64 0.29
CA PRO A 172 -3.29 -2.67 1.35
C PRO A 172 -4.64 -1.96 1.19
N GLU A 173 -5.05 -1.65 -0.03
CA GLU A 173 -6.30 -0.97 -0.35
C GLU A 173 -7.54 -1.83 -0.07
N ASP A 174 -7.39 -3.16 -0.23
CA ASP A 174 -8.47 -4.14 -0.04
C ASP A 174 -8.53 -4.64 1.42
N ALA A 175 -7.57 -4.27 2.26
CA ALA A 175 -7.42 -4.80 3.62
C ALA A 175 -8.61 -4.53 4.53
N ASN A 176 -9.38 -3.48 4.27
CA ASN A 176 -10.58 -3.13 5.04
C ASN A 176 -11.82 -3.90 4.60
N SER A 177 -11.80 -4.53 3.42
CA SER A 177 -12.91 -5.33 2.93
C SER A 177 -12.96 -6.66 3.67
N GLU A 178 -13.96 -6.82 4.52
CA GLU A 178 -14.23 -8.08 5.22
C GLU A 178 -14.37 -9.25 4.24
N VAL A 179 -15.11 -9.05 3.15
CA VAL A 179 -15.30 -10.06 2.09
C VAL A 179 -13.97 -10.51 1.49
N VAL A 180 -13.04 -9.60 1.22
CA VAL A 180 -11.71 -9.95 0.67
C VAL A 180 -10.88 -10.71 1.71
N ARG A 181 -10.86 -10.24 2.97
CA ARG A 181 -10.14 -10.91 4.05
C ARG A 181 -10.66 -12.32 4.27
N GLU A 182 -11.97 -12.49 4.37
CA GLU A 182 -12.62 -13.79 4.53
C GLU A 182 -12.36 -14.71 3.35
N ALA A 183 -12.40 -14.20 2.11
CA ALA A 183 -12.08 -15.00 0.93
C ALA A 183 -10.63 -15.51 0.94
N VAL A 184 -9.66 -14.69 1.33
CA VAL A 184 -8.25 -15.10 1.46
C VAL A 184 -8.09 -16.11 2.58
N ASN A 185 -8.73 -15.86 3.72
CA ASN A 185 -8.71 -16.75 4.89
C ASN A 185 -9.31 -18.13 4.57
N GLU A 186 -10.42 -18.16 3.85
CA GLU A 186 -11.08 -19.39 3.42
C GLU A 186 -10.27 -20.11 2.34
N TRP A 187 -9.71 -19.38 1.38
CA TRP A 187 -8.80 -19.96 0.38
C TRP A 187 -7.58 -20.64 1.03
N TYR A 188 -7.00 -20.03 2.07
CA TYR A 188 -5.90 -20.63 2.81
C TYR A 188 -6.32 -21.99 3.43
N ARG A 189 -7.45 -22.02 4.14
CA ARG A 189 -7.95 -23.22 4.85
C ARG A 189 -8.37 -24.34 3.90
N SER A 190 -9.18 -24.00 2.90
CA SER A 190 -9.81 -24.96 2.00
C SER A 190 -8.88 -25.46 0.90
N THR A 191 -8.02 -24.57 0.38
CA THR A 191 -7.26 -24.84 -0.84
C THR A 191 -5.78 -25.00 -0.55
N LEU A 192 -5.13 -23.99 0.04
CA LEU A 192 -3.67 -23.97 0.12
C LEU A 192 -3.10 -25.09 0.98
N VAL A 193 -3.62 -25.34 2.17
CA VAL A 193 -3.08 -26.35 3.11
C VAL A 193 -3.08 -27.76 2.49
N SER A 194 -4.02 -28.04 1.58
CA SER A 194 -4.09 -29.33 0.87
C SER A 194 -2.97 -29.54 -0.16
N ARG A 195 -2.17 -28.50 -0.45
CA ARG A 195 -1.18 -28.46 -1.55
C ARG A 195 0.24 -28.74 -1.08
N LEU A 196 0.46 -28.95 0.20
CA LEU A 196 1.70 -29.55 0.66
C LEU A 196 1.80 -30.98 0.11
N ASN A 197 2.92 -31.31 -0.55
CA ASN A 197 3.20 -32.66 -1.04
C ASN A 197 3.16 -33.67 0.11
N ASP A 198 3.78 -33.32 1.24
CA ASP A 198 3.69 -34.05 2.50
C ASP A 198 3.33 -33.07 3.62
N LYS A 199 2.17 -33.30 4.25
CA LYS A 199 1.66 -32.45 5.34
C LYS A 199 2.49 -32.54 6.61
N SER A 200 3.23 -33.64 6.78
CA SER A 200 4.07 -33.88 7.95
C SER A 200 5.38 -33.13 7.85
N SER A 201 6.05 -33.15 6.70
CA SER A 201 7.39 -32.56 6.51
C SER A 201 7.38 -31.19 5.82
N GLY A 202 6.34 -30.87 5.06
CA GLY A 202 6.26 -29.65 4.27
C GLY A 202 6.09 -28.36 5.08
N ALA A 203 6.68 -27.28 4.57
CA ALA A 203 6.73 -25.99 5.25
C ALA A 203 5.83 -24.93 4.57
N ILE A 204 5.33 -23.99 5.36
CA ILE A 204 4.61 -22.80 4.88
C ILE A 204 5.27 -21.56 5.48
N ILE A 205 5.60 -20.60 4.63
CA ILE A 205 6.12 -19.30 5.02
C ILE A 205 5.08 -18.25 4.62
N CYS A 206 4.60 -17.46 5.57
CA CYS A 206 3.77 -16.29 5.32
C CYS A 206 4.57 -15.02 5.58
N VAL A 207 4.73 -14.18 4.57
CA VAL A 207 5.47 -12.92 4.64
C VAL A 207 4.59 -11.79 4.14
N MET A 208 4.34 -10.81 5.01
CA MET A 208 3.62 -9.58 4.65
C MET A 208 3.80 -8.51 5.72
N GLN A 209 3.52 -7.24 5.41
CA GLN A 209 3.20 -6.28 6.48
C GLN A 209 1.80 -6.61 7.03
N ARG A 210 1.56 -6.38 8.33
CA ARG A 210 0.19 -6.44 8.86
C ARG A 210 -0.66 -5.34 8.23
N LEU A 211 -1.90 -5.68 7.91
CA LEU A 211 -2.85 -4.77 7.27
C LEU A 211 -4.12 -4.58 8.09
N HIS A 212 -4.57 -5.63 8.80
CA HIS A 212 -5.78 -5.60 9.61
C HIS A 212 -5.73 -6.66 10.71
N GLN A 213 -6.49 -6.52 11.79
CA GLN A 213 -6.52 -7.52 12.86
C GLN A 213 -6.99 -8.90 12.36
N TYR A 214 -7.92 -8.91 11.42
CA TYR A 214 -8.48 -10.12 10.77
C TYR A 214 -7.85 -10.45 9.41
N ASP A 215 -6.68 -9.89 9.10
CA ASP A 215 -5.90 -10.36 7.96
C ASP A 215 -5.44 -11.82 8.16
N ILE A 216 -4.82 -12.40 7.12
CA ILE A 216 -4.34 -13.79 7.18
C ILE A 216 -3.35 -13.99 8.34
N CYS A 217 -2.49 -13.01 8.65
CA CYS A 217 -1.57 -13.14 9.78
C CYS A 217 -2.32 -13.17 11.11
N GLY A 218 -3.32 -12.29 11.30
CA GLY A 218 -4.17 -12.30 12.48
C GLY A 218 -4.87 -13.64 12.69
N MET A 219 -5.48 -14.17 11.63
CA MET A 219 -6.12 -15.49 11.67
C MET A 219 -5.14 -16.61 12.01
N LEU A 220 -3.93 -16.60 11.44
CA LEU A 220 -2.90 -17.60 11.71
C LEU A 220 -2.36 -17.49 13.16
N LEU A 221 -2.21 -16.27 13.69
CA LEU A 221 -1.84 -16.03 15.09
C LEU A 221 -2.90 -16.56 16.05
N GLU A 222 -4.18 -16.31 15.77
CA GLU A 222 -5.30 -16.84 16.56
C GLU A 222 -5.35 -18.37 16.57
N THR A 223 -5.11 -19.01 15.42
CA THR A 223 -5.07 -20.48 15.34
C THR A 223 -3.86 -21.10 16.05
N GLY A 224 -2.79 -20.34 16.24
CA GLY A 224 -1.54 -20.81 16.84
C GLY A 224 -0.75 -21.78 15.97
N GLY A 225 0.39 -22.25 16.49
CA GLY A 225 1.26 -23.21 15.80
C GLY A 225 2.20 -22.62 14.75
N TRP A 226 2.38 -21.29 14.76
CA TRP A 226 3.30 -20.56 13.89
C TRP A 226 4.44 -19.95 14.70
N ASP A 227 5.67 -20.14 14.23
CA ASP A 227 6.77 -19.28 14.65
C ASP A 227 6.58 -17.91 14.02
N HIS A 228 6.61 -16.85 14.84
CA HIS A 228 6.34 -15.49 14.40
C HIS A 228 7.55 -14.58 14.62
N LEU A 229 8.04 -14.02 13.52
CA LEU A 229 9.04 -12.94 13.50
C LEU A 229 8.34 -11.62 13.16
N SER A 230 8.02 -10.82 14.18
CA SER A 230 7.52 -9.45 14.02
C SER A 230 8.66 -8.44 14.12
N LEU A 231 8.79 -7.58 13.13
CA LEU A 231 9.86 -6.60 13.00
C LEU A 231 9.28 -5.18 12.79
N PRO A 232 8.78 -4.52 13.84
CA PRO A 232 8.19 -3.19 13.70
C PRO A 232 9.26 -2.13 13.38
N ALA A 233 8.87 -1.13 12.59
CA ALA A 233 9.71 0.01 12.22
C ALA A 233 10.24 0.76 13.45
N ILE A 234 9.41 0.86 14.50
CA ILE A 234 9.76 1.41 15.80
C ILE A 234 9.37 0.35 16.84
N ALA A 235 10.31 -0.05 17.69
CA ALA A 235 10.04 -1.07 18.71
C ALA A 235 9.00 -0.55 19.73
N PRO A 236 7.87 -1.25 19.95
CA PRO A 236 6.90 -0.85 20.97
C PRO A 236 7.33 -1.27 22.37
N GLU A 237 8.08 -2.37 22.47
CA GLU A 237 8.51 -2.98 23.72
C GLU A 237 9.92 -3.57 23.60
N ASP A 238 10.48 -4.05 24.71
CA ASP A 238 11.75 -4.75 24.72
C ASP A 238 11.64 -6.06 23.93
N ALA A 239 12.54 -6.27 22.97
CA ALA A 239 12.57 -7.48 22.14
C ALA A 239 13.97 -8.10 22.10
N ARG A 240 14.03 -9.43 22.11
CA ARG A 240 15.28 -10.20 21.96
C ARG A 240 15.14 -11.13 20.76
N LEU A 241 15.95 -10.87 19.73
CA LEU A 241 15.83 -11.49 18.43
C LEU A 241 17.07 -12.36 18.18
N PRO A 242 16.91 -13.70 18.07
CA PRO A 242 18.01 -14.57 17.71
C PRO A 242 18.45 -14.28 16.28
N LEU A 243 19.76 -14.21 16.09
CA LEU A 243 20.41 -14.03 14.80
C LEU A 243 21.19 -15.28 14.41
N LEU A 244 21.55 -15.38 13.14
CA LEU A 244 22.45 -16.41 12.65
C LEU A 244 23.79 -16.37 13.40
N GLY A 245 24.41 -17.54 13.61
CA GLY A 245 25.68 -17.67 14.32
C GLY A 245 25.57 -17.56 15.85
N GLY A 246 24.38 -17.80 16.43
CA GLY A 246 24.17 -17.82 17.88
C GLY A 246 24.19 -16.45 18.55
N LYS A 247 24.15 -15.37 17.76
CA LYS A 247 24.10 -13.99 18.26
C LYS A 247 22.67 -13.64 18.68
N LEU A 248 22.55 -12.68 19.58
CA LEU A 248 21.27 -12.12 20.03
C LEU A 248 21.27 -10.61 19.82
N HIS A 249 20.26 -10.09 19.14
CA HIS A 249 20.01 -8.66 19.03
C HIS A 249 18.94 -8.25 20.04
N THR A 250 19.16 -7.14 20.73
CA THR A 250 18.18 -6.59 21.69
C THR A 250 17.70 -5.24 21.19
N ARG A 251 16.38 -5.04 21.21
CA ARG A 251 15.73 -3.75 20.96
C ARG A 251 15.04 -3.27 22.23
N LYS A 252 15.03 -1.97 22.44
CA LYS A 252 14.27 -1.25 23.46
C LYS A 252 13.12 -0.47 22.82
N PRO A 253 12.08 -0.09 23.58
CA PRO A 253 11.05 0.82 23.11
C PRO A 253 11.66 2.06 22.43
N GLY A 254 11.17 2.38 21.23
CA GLY A 254 11.66 3.51 20.43
C GLY A 254 12.81 3.19 19.47
N ASP A 255 13.48 2.03 19.59
CA ASP A 255 14.54 1.64 18.66
C ASP A 255 13.99 1.50 17.24
N ILE A 256 14.67 2.12 16.28
CA ILE A 256 14.27 2.12 14.87
C ILE A 256 14.83 0.88 14.17
N LEU A 257 14.02 0.25 13.31
CA LEU A 257 14.39 -0.96 12.58
C LEU A 257 15.65 -0.74 11.72
N HIS A 258 15.67 0.33 10.93
CA HIS A 258 16.78 0.67 10.04
C HIS A 258 17.02 2.20 9.96
N PRO A 259 17.64 2.82 10.98
CA PRO A 259 17.76 4.28 11.09
C PRO A 259 18.42 4.96 9.89
N GLU A 260 19.44 4.33 9.31
CA GLU A 260 20.16 4.86 8.13
C GLU A 260 19.30 4.92 6.87
N ARG A 261 18.22 4.13 6.81
CA ARG A 261 17.35 4.05 5.65
C ARG A 261 16.06 4.84 5.84
N GLU A 262 15.47 4.74 7.02
CA GLU A 262 14.28 5.46 7.42
C GLU A 262 14.53 6.04 8.82
N SER A 263 14.81 7.35 8.85
CA SER A 263 15.01 8.08 10.10
C SER A 263 13.70 8.19 10.89
N LEU A 264 13.79 8.53 12.18
CA LEU A 264 12.59 8.78 12.99
C LEU A 264 11.71 9.87 12.38
N ALA A 265 12.31 10.97 11.93
CA ALA A 265 11.59 12.07 11.29
C ALA A 265 10.81 11.57 10.05
N THR A 266 11.46 10.75 9.22
CA THR A 266 10.81 10.14 8.05
C THR A 266 9.64 9.24 8.43
N LEU A 267 9.79 8.44 9.50
CA LEU A 267 8.72 7.57 10.00
C LEU A 267 7.55 8.37 10.58
N GLU A 268 7.82 9.49 11.26
CA GLU A 268 6.78 10.40 11.75
C GLU A 268 6.06 11.12 10.60
N ASP A 269 6.78 11.55 9.56
CA ASP A 269 6.18 12.11 8.35
C ASP A 269 5.28 11.08 7.65
N GLN A 270 5.73 9.83 7.54
CA GLN A 270 4.92 8.73 7.00
C GLN A 270 3.67 8.49 7.85
N ARG A 271 3.80 8.47 9.19
CA ARG A 271 2.66 8.35 10.11
C ARG A 271 1.64 9.47 9.87
N ALA A 272 2.09 10.72 9.74
CA ALA A 272 1.23 11.86 9.48
C ALA A 272 0.50 11.77 8.13
N GLN A 273 1.16 11.23 7.10
CA GLN A 273 0.57 11.10 5.76
C GLN A 273 -0.45 9.95 5.66
N MET A 274 -0.14 8.78 6.23
CA MET A 274 -0.98 7.59 6.10
C MET A 274 -2.04 7.44 7.20
N GLY A 275 -1.89 8.17 8.32
CA GLY A 275 -2.73 8.08 9.50
C GLY A 275 -2.23 7.04 10.51
N SER A 276 -2.51 7.28 11.79
CA SER A 276 -1.98 6.48 12.89
C SER A 276 -2.40 5.00 12.81
N SER A 277 -3.64 4.71 12.40
CA SER A 277 -4.13 3.33 12.29
C SER A 277 -3.41 2.53 11.21
N ALA A 278 -3.23 3.12 10.02
CA ALA A 278 -2.53 2.46 8.91
C ALA A 278 -1.03 2.32 9.23
N PHE A 279 -0.44 3.29 9.90
CA PHE A 279 0.94 3.22 10.38
C PHE A 279 1.11 2.13 11.46
N ALA A 280 0.20 2.03 12.42
CA ALA A 280 0.23 1.00 13.45
C ALA A 280 0.18 -0.40 12.83
N ALA A 281 -0.73 -0.63 11.89
CA ALA A 281 -0.79 -1.89 11.14
C ALA A 281 0.48 -2.13 10.31
N GLN A 282 0.80 -1.24 9.37
CA GLN A 282 1.79 -1.52 8.34
C GLN A 282 3.24 -1.35 8.80
N TYR A 283 3.50 -0.45 9.74
CA TYR A 283 4.86 -0.13 10.21
C TYR A 283 5.11 -0.69 11.61
N LEU A 284 4.14 -0.62 12.53
CA LEU A 284 4.31 -1.19 13.88
C LEU A 284 3.91 -2.68 13.96
N GLN A 285 3.38 -3.26 12.88
CA GLN A 285 2.88 -4.65 12.85
C GLN A 285 1.78 -4.91 13.90
N ASP A 286 1.09 -3.86 14.33
CA ASP A 286 0.08 -3.88 15.38
C ASP A 286 -1.20 -3.21 14.86
N PRO A 287 -2.00 -3.94 14.08
CA PRO A 287 -3.26 -3.41 13.59
C PRO A 287 -4.21 -3.21 14.76
N ILE A 288 -4.48 -1.95 15.09
CA ILE A 288 -5.42 -1.58 16.15
C ILE A 288 -6.83 -1.97 15.69
N PRO A 289 -7.63 -2.63 16.55
CA PRO A 289 -9.03 -2.89 16.26
C PRO A 289 -9.75 -1.62 15.86
N ALA A 290 -10.65 -1.74 14.88
CA ALA A 290 -11.69 -0.75 14.66
C ALA A 290 -12.74 -0.78 15.80
N GLU A 291 -12.29 -0.79 17.06
CA GLU A 291 -13.15 -0.59 18.22
C GLU A 291 -13.14 0.90 18.54
N GLY A 292 -14.15 1.60 18.02
CA GLY A 292 -14.36 3.01 18.31
C GLY A 292 -14.93 3.78 17.13
N ASN A 293 -15.37 5.00 17.42
CA ASN A 293 -15.88 5.90 16.39
C ASN A 293 -14.74 6.37 15.49
N VAL A 294 -14.98 6.46 14.18
CA VAL A 294 -13.95 6.77 13.17
C VAL A 294 -13.31 8.13 13.41
N PHE A 295 -14.07 9.08 13.95
CA PHE A 295 -13.60 10.41 14.31
C PHE A 295 -13.63 10.57 15.84
N LYS A 296 -12.59 11.19 16.40
CA LYS A 296 -12.47 11.46 17.83
C LYS A 296 -12.77 12.92 18.14
N HIS A 297 -13.32 13.16 19.34
CA HIS A 297 -13.66 14.50 19.79
C HIS A 297 -12.45 15.45 19.78
N ASP A 298 -11.30 14.97 20.24
CA ASP A 298 -10.07 15.78 20.36
C ASP A 298 -9.42 16.13 19.01
N TRP A 299 -9.90 15.54 17.91
CA TRP A 299 -9.46 15.89 16.55
C TRP A 299 -10.23 17.08 15.98
N LEU A 300 -11.41 17.39 16.51
CA LEU A 300 -12.29 18.43 15.99
C LEU A 300 -11.85 19.81 16.49
N ARG A 301 -11.09 20.53 15.66
CA ARG A 301 -10.62 21.88 15.98
C ARG A 301 -11.71 22.92 15.75
N THR A 302 -11.61 24.03 16.48
CA THR A 302 -12.49 25.19 16.30
C THR A 302 -11.79 26.24 15.46
N SER A 303 -12.48 26.80 14.46
CA SER A 303 -12.01 27.88 13.60
C SER A 303 -11.65 29.12 14.45
N PRO A 304 -10.65 29.91 14.02
CA PRO A 304 -10.37 31.21 14.62
C PRO A 304 -11.60 32.14 14.59
N PRO A 305 -11.81 32.98 15.61
CA PRO A 305 -12.98 33.87 15.70
C PRO A 305 -12.98 34.99 14.65
N ASP A 306 -11.84 35.27 14.02
CA ASP A 306 -11.60 36.28 12.99
C ASP A 306 -11.59 35.69 11.56
N LEU A 307 -12.06 34.46 11.37
CA LEU A 307 -12.15 33.84 10.05
C LEU A 307 -13.15 34.60 9.17
N GLU A 308 -12.66 35.42 8.25
CA GLU A 308 -13.49 36.01 7.20
C GLU A 308 -13.85 34.94 6.15
N PRO A 309 -15.13 34.51 6.04
CA PRO A 309 -15.50 33.37 5.19
C PRO A 309 -15.32 33.61 3.69
N TYR A 310 -15.19 34.88 3.29
CA TYR A 310 -15.17 35.33 1.89
C TYR A 310 -13.86 36.03 1.48
N GLY A 311 -12.79 35.85 2.25
CA GLY A 311 -11.44 36.34 1.94
C GLY A 311 -10.64 35.41 1.00
N PHE A 312 -9.30 35.43 1.10
CA PHE A 312 -8.38 34.56 0.34
C PHE A 312 -8.66 33.06 0.62
N GLY A 313 -9.40 32.38 -0.25
CA GLY A 313 -9.68 30.94 -0.19
C GLY A 313 -10.66 30.50 -1.28
N GLU A 314 -11.00 29.20 -1.30
CA GLU A 314 -11.95 28.63 -2.26
C GLU A 314 -13.13 27.97 -1.53
N ILE A 315 -14.35 28.26 -1.98
CA ILE A 315 -15.55 27.61 -1.48
C ILE A 315 -15.86 26.34 -2.28
N ILE A 316 -15.96 25.22 -1.57
CA ILE A 316 -16.27 23.90 -2.11
C ILE A 316 -17.57 23.39 -1.45
N GLN A 317 -18.49 22.88 -2.26
CA GLN A 317 -19.70 22.21 -1.79
C GLN A 317 -19.69 20.74 -2.17
N SER A 318 -20.05 19.89 -1.23
CA SER A 318 -20.25 18.45 -1.46
C SER A 318 -21.68 18.06 -1.13
N TRP A 319 -22.34 17.47 -2.12
CA TRP A 319 -23.73 17.06 -2.05
C TRP A 319 -23.86 15.55 -2.06
N ASP A 320 -24.56 15.05 -1.06
CA ASP A 320 -25.20 13.73 -1.06
C ASP A 320 -26.72 13.95 -1.21
N THR A 321 -27.36 13.23 -2.13
CA THR A 321 -28.76 13.48 -2.50
C THR A 321 -29.61 12.23 -2.31
N ALA A 322 -30.73 12.39 -1.60
CA ALA A 322 -31.72 11.34 -1.42
C ALA A 322 -32.90 11.46 -2.41
N LYS A 323 -33.46 10.32 -2.79
CA LYS A 323 -34.49 10.20 -3.86
C LYS A 323 -35.93 10.54 -3.46
N LYS A 324 -36.31 10.49 -2.18
CA LYS A 324 -37.73 10.53 -1.77
C LYS A 324 -37.99 11.31 -0.48
N THR A 325 -39.14 11.98 -0.37
CA THR A 325 -39.60 12.58 0.89
C THR A 325 -40.43 11.62 1.74
N GLY A 326 -39.97 11.31 2.96
CA GLY A 326 -40.63 10.40 3.90
C GLY A 326 -39.83 10.27 5.19
N GLN A 327 -40.49 10.01 6.34
CA GLN A 327 -39.83 9.98 7.65
C GLN A 327 -38.73 8.91 7.77
N ARG A 328 -38.82 7.85 6.95
CA ARG A 328 -37.86 6.75 6.85
C ARG A 328 -36.87 6.87 5.68
N ASN A 329 -36.93 7.96 4.91
CA ASN A 329 -36.04 8.15 3.77
C ASN A 329 -34.78 8.91 4.19
N ASP A 330 -33.70 8.67 3.47
CA ASP A 330 -32.40 9.31 3.69
C ASP A 330 -32.48 10.83 3.51
N TYR A 331 -31.58 11.55 4.16
CA TYR A 331 -31.52 13.00 4.03
C TYR A 331 -30.65 13.40 2.85
N SER A 332 -31.01 14.47 2.15
CA SER A 332 -30.04 15.16 1.30
C SER A 332 -29.19 16.07 2.18
N VAL A 333 -27.88 16.07 1.95
CA VAL A 333 -26.91 16.86 2.71
C VAL A 333 -26.04 17.68 1.77
N CYS A 334 -25.80 18.93 2.14
CA CYS A 334 -24.75 19.76 1.57
C CYS A 334 -23.78 20.17 2.66
N ILE A 335 -22.49 19.91 2.46
CA ILE A 335 -21.42 20.47 3.30
C ILE A 335 -20.70 21.52 2.47
N THR A 336 -20.65 22.74 3.00
CA THR A 336 -19.93 23.87 2.43
C THR A 336 -18.67 24.13 3.24
N VAL A 337 -17.52 24.15 2.57
CA VAL A 337 -16.23 24.46 3.21
C VAL A 337 -15.55 25.64 2.53
N LEU A 338 -14.82 26.40 3.33
CA LEU A 338 -13.75 27.29 2.89
C LEU A 338 -12.43 26.53 2.96
N LEU A 339 -11.82 26.31 1.80
CA LEU A 339 -10.47 25.77 1.67
C LEU A 339 -9.47 26.92 1.64
N ARG A 340 -8.60 27.00 2.65
CA ARG A 340 -7.54 28.00 2.74
C ARG A 340 -6.21 27.30 3.01
N GLN A 341 -5.27 27.38 2.06
CA GLN A 341 -4.00 26.65 2.11
C GLN A 341 -4.21 25.13 2.31
N LYS A 342 -3.87 24.61 3.49
CA LYS A 342 -4.05 23.20 3.90
C LYS A 342 -5.11 23.05 5.02
N GLU A 343 -5.94 24.07 5.22
CA GLU A 343 -6.99 24.11 6.24
C GLU A 343 -8.37 24.05 5.59
N ILE A 344 -9.24 23.22 6.16
CA ILE A 344 -10.60 22.96 5.71
C ILE A 344 -11.53 23.47 6.80
N HIS A 345 -12.16 24.62 6.55
CA HIS A 345 -13.13 25.21 7.47
C HIS A 345 -14.53 24.86 7.01
N ILE A 346 -15.29 24.11 7.81
CA ILE A 346 -16.71 23.92 7.53
C ILE A 346 -17.43 25.22 7.91
N ILE A 347 -18.08 25.84 6.93
CA ILE A 347 -18.78 27.12 7.15
C ILE A 347 -20.30 26.95 7.16
N ASP A 348 -20.83 25.92 6.49
CA ASP A 348 -22.26 25.63 6.50
C ASP A 348 -22.52 24.14 6.25
N VAL A 349 -23.53 23.60 6.94
CA VAL A 349 -24.06 22.26 6.71
C VAL A 349 -25.57 22.36 6.59
N TRP A 350 -26.07 22.08 5.39
CA TRP A 350 -27.49 22.00 5.13
C TRP A 350 -27.93 20.54 5.08
N ARG A 351 -28.99 20.21 5.82
CA ARG A 351 -29.62 18.89 5.82
C ARG A 351 -31.12 19.03 5.61
N GLY A 352 -31.70 18.28 4.67
CA GLY A 352 -33.13 18.36 4.42
C GLY A 352 -33.69 17.24 3.55
N ARG A 353 -35.01 17.04 3.64
CA ARG A 353 -35.77 16.14 2.78
C ARG A 353 -36.61 16.99 1.82
N ARG A 354 -36.27 16.94 0.55
CA ARG A 354 -36.93 17.70 -0.51
C ARG A 354 -37.16 16.80 -1.71
N GLU A 355 -38.28 16.99 -2.40
CA GLU A 355 -38.47 16.40 -3.72
C GLU A 355 -37.51 17.06 -4.71
N PHE A 356 -37.19 16.35 -5.80
CA PHE A 356 -36.13 16.75 -6.72
C PHE A 356 -36.20 18.23 -7.20
N PRO A 357 -37.36 18.79 -7.61
CA PRO A 357 -37.43 20.19 -8.05
C PRO A 357 -37.09 21.20 -6.94
N ASP A 358 -37.48 20.91 -5.69
CA ASP A 358 -37.17 21.74 -4.53
C ASP A 358 -35.71 21.60 -4.13
N LEU A 359 -35.17 20.37 -4.18
CA LEU A 359 -33.77 20.07 -3.88
C LEU A 359 -32.84 20.81 -4.84
N ARG A 360 -33.18 20.82 -6.14
CA ARG A 360 -32.44 21.56 -7.17
C ARG A 360 -32.42 23.06 -6.89
N ARG A 361 -33.59 23.64 -6.58
CA ARG A 361 -33.69 25.06 -6.22
C ARG A 361 -32.82 25.38 -5.00
N LYS A 362 -32.80 24.50 -4.01
CA LYS A 362 -31.97 24.67 -2.82
C LYS A 362 -30.47 24.57 -3.12
N LEU A 363 -30.05 23.67 -4.01
CA LEU A 363 -28.66 23.58 -4.44
C LEU A 363 -28.19 24.87 -5.13
N VAL A 364 -28.97 25.37 -6.08
CA VAL A 364 -28.66 26.63 -6.77
C VAL A 364 -28.63 27.82 -5.79
N GLU A 365 -29.55 27.85 -4.84
CA GLU A 365 -29.58 28.85 -3.77
C GLU A 365 -28.30 28.84 -2.93
N LEU A 366 -27.90 27.67 -2.40
CA LEU A 366 -26.70 27.55 -1.57
C LEU A 366 -25.40 27.78 -2.35
N ALA A 367 -25.33 27.35 -3.61
CA ALA A 367 -24.17 27.59 -4.46
C ALA A 367 -23.97 29.09 -4.70
N ARG A 368 -25.05 29.85 -4.93
CA ARG A 368 -24.99 31.31 -5.10
C ARG A 368 -24.71 32.04 -3.80
N LEU A 369 -25.40 31.66 -2.73
CA LEU A 369 -25.26 32.28 -1.40
C LEU A 369 -23.80 32.24 -0.93
N HIS A 370 -23.15 31.10 -1.10
CA HIS A 370 -21.77 30.90 -0.66
C HIS A 370 -20.73 31.17 -1.75
N MET A 371 -21.14 31.59 -2.95
CA MET A 371 -20.25 31.80 -4.11
C MET A 371 -19.38 30.56 -4.39
N ALA A 372 -19.98 29.38 -4.40
CA ALA A 372 -19.28 28.11 -4.57
C ALA A 372 -18.51 28.09 -5.90
N ARG A 373 -17.22 27.72 -5.84
CA ARG A 373 -16.36 27.55 -7.03
C ARG A 373 -16.31 26.11 -7.48
N THR A 374 -16.45 25.18 -6.55
CA THR A 374 -16.44 23.74 -6.79
C THR A 374 -17.70 23.12 -6.22
N LEU A 375 -18.38 22.30 -7.04
CA LEU A 375 -19.61 21.60 -6.68
C LEU A 375 -19.44 20.11 -6.96
N LEU A 376 -19.42 19.30 -5.90
CA LEU A 376 -19.34 17.85 -5.95
C LEU A 376 -20.75 17.28 -5.73
N VAL A 377 -21.15 16.32 -6.57
CA VAL A 377 -22.43 15.62 -6.45
C VAL A 377 -22.17 14.13 -6.60
N GLU A 378 -22.71 13.32 -5.69
CA GLU A 378 -22.65 11.85 -5.83
C GLU A 378 -23.37 11.41 -7.11
N ASP A 379 -22.69 10.65 -7.97
CA ASP A 379 -23.23 10.16 -9.23
C ASP A 379 -23.97 8.85 -9.02
N LYS A 380 -25.04 8.93 -8.23
CA LYS A 380 -25.92 7.81 -7.92
C LYS A 380 -27.34 8.30 -7.70
N GLY A 381 -28.29 7.63 -8.33
CA GLY A 381 -29.70 7.84 -8.03
C GLY A 381 -30.19 9.26 -8.34
N SER A 382 -30.60 10.04 -7.34
CA SER A 382 -31.06 11.42 -7.54
C SER A 382 -29.93 12.38 -7.92
N GLY A 383 -28.67 11.99 -7.65
CA GLY A 383 -27.52 12.79 -8.01
C GLY A 383 -27.22 12.76 -9.51
N GLU A 384 -27.44 11.62 -10.18
CA GLU A 384 -27.37 11.50 -11.65
C GLU A 384 -28.31 12.50 -12.33
N GLU A 385 -29.57 12.56 -11.87
CA GLU A 385 -30.59 13.49 -12.38
C GLU A 385 -30.19 14.96 -12.12
N MET A 386 -29.61 15.24 -10.94
CA MET A 386 -29.09 16.57 -10.59
C MET A 386 -27.96 17.00 -11.52
N ILE A 387 -26.99 16.11 -11.76
CA ILE A 387 -25.83 16.36 -12.62
C ILE A 387 -26.27 16.67 -14.05
N GLN A 388 -27.18 15.85 -14.60
CA GLN A 388 -27.70 16.03 -15.96
C GLN A 388 -28.46 17.36 -16.10
N THR A 389 -29.30 17.69 -15.12
CA THR A 389 -30.11 18.93 -15.14
C THR A 389 -29.24 20.19 -15.02
N LEU A 390 -28.26 20.20 -14.11
CA LEU A 390 -27.39 21.36 -13.94
C LEU A 390 -26.50 21.62 -15.16
N ARG A 391 -26.09 20.56 -15.88
CA ARG A 391 -25.32 20.67 -17.12
C ARG A 391 -26.13 21.22 -18.29
N SER A 392 -27.44 20.93 -18.35
CA SER A 392 -28.29 21.41 -19.45
C SER A 392 -28.73 22.86 -19.25
N GLU A 393 -29.10 23.27 -18.03
CA GLU A 393 -29.78 24.55 -17.76
C GLU A 393 -28.83 25.77 -17.63
N HIS A 394 -27.50 25.62 -17.66
CA HIS A 394 -26.50 26.72 -17.58
C HIS A 394 -26.86 27.81 -16.53
N ASN A 395 -26.89 27.42 -15.26
CA ASN A 395 -27.26 28.29 -14.15
C ASN A 395 -26.16 29.33 -13.86
N GLN A 396 -26.40 30.61 -14.21
CA GLN A 396 -25.47 31.70 -13.88
C GLN A 396 -25.15 31.73 -12.38
N GLY A 397 -23.86 31.85 -12.06
CA GLY A 397 -23.35 31.87 -10.68
C GLY A 397 -23.28 30.50 -10.01
N VAL A 398 -23.47 29.40 -10.75
CA VAL A 398 -23.34 28.02 -10.24
C VAL A 398 -22.29 27.28 -11.07
N PRO A 399 -21.26 26.68 -10.46
CA PRO A 399 -20.25 25.91 -11.18
C PRO A 399 -20.84 24.59 -11.71
N LEU A 400 -20.24 24.07 -12.77
CA LEU A 400 -20.65 22.76 -13.30
C LEU A 400 -20.39 21.66 -12.27
N PRO A 401 -21.32 20.70 -12.09
CA PRO A 401 -21.16 19.65 -11.10
C PRO A 401 -20.08 18.64 -11.53
N ILE A 402 -19.23 18.29 -10.57
CA ILE A 402 -18.24 17.22 -10.67
C ILE A 402 -18.86 15.93 -10.11
N PRO A 403 -19.07 14.90 -10.95
CA PRO A 403 -19.63 13.63 -10.51
C PRO A 403 -18.65 12.88 -9.60
N ARG A 404 -19.17 12.22 -8.58
CA ARG A 404 -18.40 11.42 -7.63
C ARG A 404 -19.04 10.04 -7.47
N THR A 405 -18.29 9.00 -7.80
CA THR A 405 -18.77 7.62 -7.64
C THR A 405 -18.03 6.97 -6.48
N PRO A 406 -18.71 6.58 -5.38
CA PRO A 406 -18.05 5.87 -4.29
C PRO A 406 -17.65 4.47 -4.75
N THR A 407 -16.35 4.13 -4.62
CA THR A 407 -15.80 2.81 -5.00
C THR A 407 -15.59 1.86 -3.82
N LEU A 408 -15.65 2.40 -2.60
CA LEU A 408 -15.46 1.67 -1.34
C LEU A 408 -16.71 1.83 -0.46
N ASP A 409 -16.89 0.90 0.48
CA ASP A 409 -17.93 1.02 1.49
C ASP A 409 -17.73 2.28 2.36
N LYS A 410 -18.79 2.67 3.05
CA LYS A 410 -18.87 3.94 3.79
C LYS A 410 -17.86 4.03 4.93
N PHE A 411 -17.66 2.91 5.64
CA PHE A 411 -16.69 2.85 6.73
C PHE A 411 -15.27 3.00 6.19
N ALA A 412 -14.92 2.27 5.12
CA ALA A 412 -13.63 2.38 4.46
C ALA A 412 -13.37 3.79 3.91
N ARG A 413 -14.38 4.47 3.36
CA ARG A 413 -14.27 5.88 2.93
C ARG A 413 -13.98 6.82 4.09
N ALA A 414 -14.69 6.66 5.21
CA ALA A 414 -14.47 7.47 6.41
C ALA A 414 -13.07 7.26 7.00
N GLN A 415 -12.63 6.01 7.09
CA GLN A 415 -11.27 5.68 7.51
C GLN A 415 -10.22 6.30 6.59
N GLY A 416 -10.43 6.26 5.27
CA GLY A 416 -9.49 6.81 4.30
C GLY A 416 -9.23 8.32 4.44
N VAL A 417 -10.19 9.08 4.97
CA VAL A 417 -10.05 10.54 5.16
C VAL A 417 -9.84 10.95 6.62
N SER A 418 -9.92 9.99 7.56
CA SER A 418 -9.77 10.25 9.01
C SER A 418 -8.44 10.92 9.35
N SER A 419 -7.36 10.59 8.63
CA SER A 419 -6.03 11.17 8.82
C SER A 419 -5.99 12.68 8.64
N MET A 420 -6.83 13.25 7.78
CA MET A 420 -6.90 14.71 7.58
C MET A 420 -7.47 15.41 8.82
N VAL A 421 -8.48 14.78 9.43
CA VAL A 421 -9.14 15.29 10.64
C VAL A 421 -8.20 15.12 11.84
N GLU A 422 -7.57 13.95 11.98
CA GLU A 422 -6.55 13.67 13.00
C GLU A 422 -5.36 14.65 12.91
N ALA A 423 -4.89 14.97 11.70
CA ALA A 423 -3.82 15.93 11.46
C ALA A 423 -4.21 17.39 11.80
N GLY A 424 -5.45 17.63 12.23
CA GLY A 424 -5.92 18.95 12.62
C GLY A 424 -6.15 19.90 11.45
N GLN A 425 -6.40 19.36 10.26
CA GLN A 425 -6.69 20.14 9.05
C GLN A 425 -8.15 20.56 8.97
N LEU A 426 -9.03 19.95 9.78
CA LEU A 426 -10.46 20.26 9.82
C LEU A 426 -10.76 21.25 10.96
N PHE A 427 -11.47 22.32 10.61
CA PHE A 427 -11.94 23.33 11.55
C PHE A 427 -13.46 23.48 11.45
N LEU A 428 -14.10 23.53 12.61
CA LEU A 428 -15.53 23.75 12.78
C LEU A 428 -15.79 25.15 13.36
N PRO A 429 -16.92 25.80 13.09
CA PRO A 429 -17.24 27.07 13.71
C PRO A 429 -17.42 26.89 15.22
N ALA A 430 -17.18 27.95 15.99
CA ALA A 430 -17.43 27.95 17.43
C ALA A 430 -18.92 27.67 17.73
N GLU A 431 -19.81 28.29 16.94
CA GLU A 431 -21.24 28.15 17.06
C GLU A 431 -21.89 28.05 15.67
N ALA A 432 -22.78 27.06 15.49
CA ALA A 432 -23.69 27.00 14.35
C ALA A 432 -24.89 26.11 14.70
N HIS A 433 -26.05 26.38 14.10
CA HIS A 433 -27.30 25.64 14.37
C HIS A 433 -27.23 24.15 13.98
N TRP A 434 -26.38 23.78 13.01
CA TRP A 434 -26.15 22.41 12.56
C TRP A 434 -25.02 21.68 13.31
N LEU A 435 -24.22 22.40 14.10
CA LEU A 435 -22.93 21.91 14.61
C LEU A 435 -23.08 20.69 15.54
N ALA A 436 -24.05 20.73 16.44
CA ALA A 436 -24.25 19.67 17.42
C ALA A 436 -24.65 18.35 16.76
N GLU A 437 -25.59 18.41 15.79
CA GLU A 437 -26.03 17.23 15.04
C GLU A 437 -24.91 16.68 14.17
N PHE A 438 -24.16 17.54 13.49
CA PHE A 438 -23.02 17.14 12.68
C PHE A 438 -21.92 16.46 13.52
N LYS A 439 -21.53 17.04 14.66
CA LYS A 439 -20.55 16.45 15.58
C LYS A 439 -21.05 15.10 16.11
N SER A 440 -22.31 15.02 16.54
CA SER A 440 -22.88 13.78 17.06
C SER A 440 -22.86 12.65 16.02
N GLU A 441 -23.07 12.97 14.74
CA GLU A 441 -23.07 11.99 13.66
C GLU A 441 -21.65 11.50 13.35
N LEU A 442 -20.69 12.42 13.19
CA LEU A 442 -19.28 12.08 12.97
C LEU A 442 -18.70 11.27 14.14
N LEU A 443 -18.92 11.74 15.36
CA LEU A 443 -18.42 11.11 16.58
C LEU A 443 -19.18 9.84 16.94
N GLY A 444 -20.33 9.56 16.34
CA GLY A 444 -21.07 8.31 16.54
C GLY A 444 -20.84 7.28 15.45
N PHE A 445 -20.27 7.67 14.31
CA PHE A 445 -20.06 6.78 13.16
C PHE A 445 -19.00 5.69 13.45
N PRO A 446 -19.24 4.40 13.14
CA PRO A 446 -20.29 3.89 12.25
C PRO A 446 -21.64 3.56 12.92
N ASN A 447 -21.73 3.67 14.25
CA ASN A 447 -22.88 3.20 15.03
C ASN A 447 -23.98 4.27 15.19
N ALA A 448 -23.83 5.44 14.57
CA ALA A 448 -24.80 6.51 14.62
C ALA A 448 -26.10 6.10 13.91
N ARG A 449 -27.24 6.59 14.42
CA ARG A 449 -28.57 6.34 13.82
C ARG A 449 -28.71 6.88 12.40
N HIS A 450 -27.93 7.90 12.09
CA HIS A 450 -27.86 8.54 10.78
C HIS A 450 -26.39 8.61 10.38
N ASP A 451 -26.13 8.59 9.09
CA ASP A 451 -24.78 8.67 8.54
C ASP A 451 -24.74 9.45 7.21
N ASP A 452 -25.84 10.08 6.78
CA ASP A 452 -25.95 10.87 5.55
C ASP A 452 -24.91 12.01 5.50
N GLN A 453 -24.64 12.65 6.64
CA GLN A 453 -23.65 13.74 6.71
C GLN A 453 -22.23 13.21 6.52
N VAL A 454 -21.96 11.97 6.92
CA VAL A 454 -20.66 11.30 6.74
C VAL A 454 -20.39 11.04 5.25
N ASP A 455 -21.42 10.78 4.44
CA ASP A 455 -21.24 10.58 3.00
C ASP A 455 -20.79 11.86 2.29
N ALA A 456 -21.54 12.95 2.48
CA ALA A 456 -21.17 14.25 1.93
C ALA A 456 -19.78 14.70 2.43
N PHE A 457 -19.47 14.42 3.71
CA PHE A 457 -18.21 14.80 4.34
C PHE A 457 -17.01 14.02 3.78
N THR A 458 -17.11 12.69 3.71
CA THR A 458 -16.02 11.85 3.21
C THR A 458 -15.77 12.06 1.72
N GLN A 459 -16.82 12.31 0.94
CA GLN A 459 -16.72 12.71 -0.46
C GLN A 459 -15.91 14.01 -0.63
N LEU A 460 -16.19 15.00 0.22
CA LEU A 460 -15.51 16.29 0.23
C LEU A 460 -14.03 16.13 0.56
N LEU A 461 -13.72 15.44 1.67
CA LEU A 461 -12.34 15.25 2.11
C LEU A 461 -11.53 14.43 1.11
N ASP A 462 -12.11 13.39 0.49
CA ASP A 462 -11.41 12.62 -0.54
C ASP A 462 -11.06 13.49 -1.75
N TYR A 463 -11.95 14.40 -2.16
CA TYR A 463 -11.67 15.35 -3.24
C TYR A 463 -10.51 16.28 -2.89
N VAL A 464 -10.52 16.87 -1.69
CA VAL A 464 -9.46 17.77 -1.22
C VAL A 464 -8.12 17.02 -1.09
N ARG A 465 -8.13 15.82 -0.52
CA ARG A 465 -6.95 14.94 -0.38
C ARG A 465 -6.29 14.68 -1.71
N ARG A 466 -7.06 14.27 -2.73
CA ARG A 466 -6.55 14.00 -4.09
C ARG A 466 -5.98 15.26 -4.75
N ARG A 467 -6.63 16.40 -4.55
CA ARG A 467 -6.15 17.69 -5.06
C ARG A 467 -4.81 18.08 -4.43
N TRP A 468 -4.66 17.91 -3.12
CA TRP A 468 -3.38 18.17 -2.45
C TRP A 468 -2.30 17.18 -2.85
N SER A 469 -2.60 15.89 -3.03
CA SER A 469 -1.61 14.92 -3.48
C SER A 469 -1.08 15.23 -4.88
N MET A 470 -1.94 15.75 -5.77
CA MET A 470 -1.53 16.21 -7.11
C MET A 470 -0.70 17.50 -7.07
N GLN A 471 -0.89 18.36 -6.06
CA GLN A 471 -0.08 19.57 -5.87
C GLN A 471 1.26 19.30 -5.18
N THR A 472 1.36 18.30 -4.30
CA THR A 472 2.62 17.83 -3.72
C THR A 472 3.39 16.91 -4.67
N ALA A 473 2.71 16.32 -5.64
CA ALA A 473 3.33 15.71 -6.81
C ALA A 473 3.74 16.80 -7.82
N ALA A 474 4.57 17.75 -7.39
CA ALA A 474 5.56 18.25 -8.33
C ALA A 474 6.46 17.04 -8.64
N PRO A 475 6.59 16.60 -9.90
CA PRO A 475 7.49 15.51 -10.22
C PRO A 475 8.89 15.95 -9.82
N ALA A 476 9.50 15.25 -8.87
CA ALA A 476 10.94 15.24 -8.75
C ALA A 476 11.50 14.73 -10.08
N GLY A 477 12.30 15.57 -10.74
CA GLY A 477 13.19 15.20 -11.85
C GLY A 477 12.51 14.95 -13.20
N GLY A 478 12.32 16.01 -13.98
CA GLY A 478 12.07 15.88 -15.41
C GLY A 478 12.08 17.24 -16.11
N THR A 479 12.99 17.42 -17.08
CA THR A 479 13.07 18.63 -17.91
C THR A 479 11.81 18.77 -18.75
N VAL A 480 11.13 19.91 -18.63
CA VAL A 480 9.92 20.26 -19.39
C VAL A 480 10.33 21.12 -20.57
N PHE A 481 9.90 20.75 -21.77
CA PHE A 481 10.12 21.52 -22.99
C PHE A 481 8.84 22.28 -23.35
N ALA A 482 8.94 23.59 -23.58
CA ALA A 482 7.85 24.42 -24.07
C ALA A 482 8.18 25.00 -25.46
N LEU A 483 7.17 25.09 -26.32
CA LEU A 483 7.26 25.77 -27.61
C LEU A 483 6.88 27.25 -27.40
N GLU A 484 7.79 28.16 -27.69
CA GLU A 484 7.54 29.59 -27.64
C GLU A 484 6.82 30.08 -28.91
N ALA A 485 6.20 31.25 -28.83
CA ALA A 485 5.40 31.80 -29.93
C ALA A 485 6.19 32.10 -31.22
N ASP A 486 7.52 32.18 -31.12
CA ASP A 486 8.44 32.36 -32.26
C ASP A 486 8.92 31.02 -32.87
N GLY A 487 8.44 29.89 -32.34
CA GLY A 487 8.78 28.55 -32.81
C GLY A 487 10.02 27.93 -32.15
N SER A 488 10.68 28.63 -31.21
CA SER A 488 11.80 28.07 -30.45
C SER A 488 11.33 27.12 -29.34
N VAL A 489 12.15 26.13 -28.99
CA VAL A 489 11.87 25.19 -27.90
C VAL A 489 12.75 25.56 -26.71
N LYS A 490 12.14 25.79 -25.54
CA LYS A 490 12.86 26.16 -24.32
C LYS A 490 12.65 25.11 -23.23
N ALA A 491 13.75 24.69 -22.61
CA ALA A 491 13.72 23.73 -21.51
C ALA A 491 13.62 24.44 -20.15
N TYR A 492 12.84 23.86 -19.23
CA TYR A 492 12.62 24.32 -17.87
C TYR A 492 12.79 23.14 -16.88
N GLY A 493 13.54 23.31 -15.79
CA GLY A 493 13.83 22.24 -14.81
C GLY A 493 15.31 22.18 -14.41
N GLU A 494 15.68 21.22 -13.56
CA GLU A 494 17.03 21.10 -12.96
C GLU A 494 18.17 20.94 -13.99
N ASP A 495 17.90 20.36 -15.17
CA ASP A 495 18.89 20.17 -16.25
C ASP A 495 18.67 21.13 -17.45
N ALA A 496 17.85 22.18 -17.30
CA ALA A 496 17.48 23.08 -18.39
C ALA A 496 18.68 23.82 -19.00
N GLU A 497 19.72 24.11 -18.22
CA GLU A 497 20.93 24.81 -18.69
C GLU A 497 21.69 23.99 -19.75
N ILE A 498 21.73 22.66 -19.62
CA ILE A 498 22.43 21.77 -20.55
C ILE A 498 21.84 21.84 -21.97
N PHE A 499 20.52 21.99 -22.07
CA PHE A 499 19.81 22.04 -23.35
C PHE A 499 19.72 23.46 -23.93
N ASN A 500 19.71 24.49 -23.07
CA ASN A 500 19.62 25.88 -23.50
C ASN A 500 20.99 26.45 -23.92
N GLU A 501 22.12 25.92 -23.43
CA GLU A 501 23.47 26.41 -23.80
C GLU A 501 24.05 25.79 -25.09
N HIS A 502 23.67 24.55 -25.45
CA HIS A 502 24.31 23.84 -26.56
C HIS A 502 23.49 23.73 -27.85
N GLY A 503 22.20 24.08 -27.82
CA GLY A 503 21.32 23.92 -28.98
C GLY A 503 21.09 22.44 -29.34
N ILE A 504 19.90 22.15 -29.89
CA ILE A 504 19.49 20.78 -30.23
C ILE A 504 20.37 20.16 -31.35
N ASP A 505 21.12 21.00 -32.09
CA ASP A 505 21.98 20.59 -33.20
C ASP A 505 23.29 19.89 -32.78
N ALA A 506 23.59 19.76 -31.48
CA ALA A 506 24.80 19.07 -31.01
C ALA A 506 24.66 17.54 -30.89
N PHE A 507 23.48 16.97 -31.16
CA PHE A 507 23.24 15.52 -31.15
C PHE A 507 23.24 14.97 -32.59
N ASP A 508 24.41 14.51 -33.04
CA ASP A 508 24.63 13.96 -34.40
C ASP A 508 24.18 12.48 -34.54
N GLY A 509 23.21 12.06 -33.74
CA GLY A 509 22.69 10.69 -33.75
C GLY A 509 21.16 10.70 -33.74
N ASP A 510 20.55 10.19 -34.82
CA ASP A 510 19.10 10.05 -34.97
C ASP A 510 18.49 9.23 -33.81
N PRO A 511 17.73 9.87 -32.89
CA PRO A 511 17.15 9.18 -31.74
C PRO A 511 15.94 8.31 -32.11
N TRP A 512 15.52 8.29 -33.38
CA TRP A 512 14.33 7.56 -33.86
C TRP A 512 14.65 6.33 -34.73
N SER A 513 15.92 6.01 -34.94
CA SER A 513 16.35 4.87 -35.77
C SER A 513 16.02 3.46 -35.22
N GLY A 514 15.29 3.35 -34.10
CA GLY A 514 14.88 2.08 -33.47
C GLY A 514 13.38 1.78 -33.49
N LEU A 515 12.55 2.58 -34.16
CA LEU A 515 11.10 2.36 -34.22
C LEU A 515 10.63 2.14 -35.66
N TYR A 516 10.87 0.92 -36.16
CA TYR A 516 10.07 0.28 -37.20
C TYR A 516 9.73 -1.15 -36.81
#